data_AF-A0A674I7L8-F1
#
_entry.id   AF-A0A674I7L8-F1
#
_cell.length_a   1.000
_cell.length_b   1.000
_cell.length_c   1.000
_cell.angle_alpha   90.00
_cell.angle_beta   90.00
_cell.angle_gamma   90.00
#
_symmetry.space_group_name_H-M   'P 1'
#
loop_
_entity.id
_entity.type
_entity.pdbx_description
1 polymer ?
#
loop_
_entity_poly.entity_id
_entity_poly.type
_entity_poly.pdbx_seq_one_letter_code
_entity_poly.pdbx_strand_id
1 'polypeptide(L)'
;MGEARGAAARAGVAAGLVLGAGACYCVYRLARSRRAGAAAGTEGAASARDGSAPGGGLLPRVSGLSVLSSLAWGGPSNLQSDTDLPKSPSNLDAHHLQKLIHLLELTDDPLIQEQALVTLSNSAAFSVNQDIIRNLDGLSVIGKMLSNSIPKVKEKAINTLNNLSMNVKNQEEIKVYILQVCKEIELSPLNSDLQLAELRLLTNMSVTNDYHHMMTNAIPCFLHLLSEGNERTQIQVLKVLVNLSANPAMTRHLFSAQAPSLLSLFDNCINKEILLRALMFAANLNENMKNEEGIITQDQYSEDSVFSLLCGHSTQYTKKLVCLLHHHDTEVKEQVAKIITQLRGDTKTRCSGKLQ
;
A
#
# COMPACT_ATOMS: atom_id res chain seq x y z
N MET A 1 -1.95 13.55 -58.81
CA MET A 1 -2.91 14.65 -58.57
C MET A 1 -3.84 14.20 -57.45
N GLY A 2 -3.79 14.87 -56.27
CA GLY A 2 -4.68 14.73 -55.08
C GLY A 2 -4.47 13.46 -54.23
N GLU A 3 -3.75 13.44 -53.10
CA GLU A 3 -4.00 14.00 -51.74
C GLU A 3 -5.21 13.47 -50.94
N ALA A 4 -4.87 12.78 -49.82
CA ALA A 4 -5.33 12.98 -48.43
C ALA A 4 -6.58 12.28 -47.82
N ARG A 5 -6.27 11.47 -46.78
CA ARG A 5 -6.77 11.47 -45.37
C ARG A 5 -8.08 10.76 -44.94
N GLY A 6 -7.96 10.03 -43.81
CA GLY A 6 -8.93 9.94 -42.69
C GLY A 6 -9.55 8.55 -42.46
N ALA A 7 -9.09 7.75 -41.48
CA ALA A 7 -9.57 7.65 -40.07
C ALA A 7 -10.96 6.97 -39.94
N ALA A 8 -11.28 6.05 -39.03
CA ALA A 8 -10.62 5.47 -37.87
C ALA A 8 -11.34 4.16 -37.50
N ALA A 9 -10.61 3.08 -37.25
CA ALA A 9 -11.16 1.87 -36.62
C ALA A 9 -11.04 1.99 -35.10
N ARG A 10 -12.19 2.07 -34.41
CA ARG A 10 -12.29 2.01 -32.95
C ARG A 10 -11.99 0.58 -32.50
N ALA A 11 -10.78 0.32 -32.01
CA ALA A 11 -10.46 -0.89 -31.26
C ALA A 11 -10.76 -0.64 -29.77
N GLY A 12 -11.72 -1.41 -29.23
CA GLY A 12 -12.10 -1.37 -27.83
C GLY A 12 -10.97 -1.88 -26.93
N VAL A 13 -10.68 -1.12 -25.88
CA VAL A 13 -9.77 -1.53 -24.80
C VAL A 13 -10.55 -2.42 -23.84
N ALA A 14 -10.26 -3.71 -23.82
CA ALA A 14 -10.58 -4.59 -22.71
C ALA A 14 -9.41 -4.51 -21.70
N ALA A 15 -9.55 -3.66 -20.69
CA ALA A 15 -8.60 -3.58 -19.59
C ALA A 15 -8.97 -4.59 -18.49
N GLY A 16 -8.13 -5.60 -18.29
CA GLY A 16 -8.19 -6.50 -17.14
C GLY A 16 -7.81 -5.75 -15.86
N LEU A 17 -8.74 -5.74 -14.90
CA LEU A 17 -8.61 -5.10 -13.60
C LEU A 17 -8.00 -6.08 -12.59
N VAL A 18 -6.71 -5.91 -12.27
CA VAL A 18 -6.15 -6.43 -11.01
C VAL A 18 -6.29 -5.33 -9.96
N LEU A 19 -7.37 -5.41 -9.18
CA LEU A 19 -7.73 -4.44 -8.16
C LEU A 19 -6.93 -4.68 -6.87
N GLY A 20 -5.81 -3.97 -6.71
CA GLY A 20 -5.20 -3.73 -5.40
C GLY A 20 -5.97 -2.65 -4.61
N ALA A 21 -5.83 -2.64 -3.28
CA ALA A 21 -6.53 -1.71 -2.38
C ALA A 21 -6.36 -0.20 -2.75
N GLY A 22 -5.30 0.17 -3.46
CA GLY A 22 -5.09 1.53 -3.99
C GLY A 22 -6.07 1.95 -5.10
N ALA A 23 -6.71 1.01 -5.79
CA ALA A 23 -7.64 1.32 -6.88
C ALA A 23 -8.98 1.90 -6.36
N CYS A 24 -9.38 1.58 -5.13
CA CYS A 24 -10.61 2.13 -4.55
C CYS A 24 -10.48 3.66 -4.35
N TYR A 25 -9.28 4.15 -4.04
CA TYR A 25 -8.99 5.57 -3.93
C TYR A 25 -8.92 6.27 -5.30
N CYS A 26 -8.34 5.64 -6.32
CA CYS A 26 -8.34 6.20 -7.69
C CYS A 26 -9.76 6.31 -8.28
N VAL A 27 -10.61 5.32 -8.04
CA VAL A 27 -12.03 5.35 -8.42
C VAL A 27 -12.79 6.42 -7.61
N TYR A 28 -12.52 6.54 -6.30
CA TYR A 28 -13.07 7.62 -5.46
C TYR A 28 -12.69 9.02 -5.97
N ARG A 29 -11.42 9.24 -6.34
CA ARG A 29 -10.93 10.51 -6.88
C ARG A 29 -11.58 10.85 -8.22
N LEU A 30 -11.73 9.86 -9.12
CA LEU A 30 -12.41 10.02 -10.41
C LEU A 30 -13.92 10.29 -10.27
N ALA A 31 -14.57 9.68 -9.28
CA ALA A 31 -15.98 9.94 -8.98
C ALA A 31 -16.20 11.36 -8.42
N ARG A 32 -15.25 11.85 -7.60
CA ARG A 32 -15.32 13.20 -6.99
C ARG A 32 -15.01 14.31 -7.99
N SER A 33 -14.05 14.15 -8.89
CA SER A 33 -13.77 15.13 -9.94
C SER A 33 -14.91 15.26 -10.95
N ARG A 34 -15.64 14.17 -11.24
CA ARG A 34 -16.88 14.22 -12.04
C ARG A 34 -18.03 14.95 -11.33
N ARG A 35 -18.18 14.79 -10.01
CA ARG A 35 -19.18 15.54 -9.22
C ARG A 35 -18.82 17.02 -9.07
N ALA A 36 -17.54 17.36 -8.95
CA ALA A 36 -17.08 18.74 -8.93
C ALA A 36 -17.25 19.45 -10.30
N GLY A 37 -17.07 18.72 -11.41
CA GLY A 37 -17.35 19.24 -12.76
C GLY A 37 -18.84 19.42 -13.05
N ALA A 38 -19.71 18.58 -12.47
CA ALA A 38 -21.16 18.68 -12.62
C ALA A 38 -21.79 19.81 -11.77
N ALA A 39 -21.12 20.27 -10.71
CA ALA A 39 -21.59 21.36 -9.86
C ALA A 39 -21.28 22.76 -10.41
N ALA A 40 -20.48 22.87 -11.47
CA ALA A 40 -20.07 24.15 -12.08
C ALA A 40 -20.92 24.53 -13.33
N GLY A 41 -21.97 23.77 -13.65
CA GLY A 41 -22.83 24.06 -14.79
C GLY A 41 -24.30 23.86 -14.46
N THR A 42 -25.07 24.92 -14.66
CA THR A 42 -26.54 24.99 -14.81
C THR A 42 -27.33 25.38 -13.55
N GLU A 43 -27.59 26.68 -13.42
CA GLU A 43 -28.79 27.22 -12.78
C GLU A 43 -30.05 26.78 -13.56
N GLY A 44 -31.12 26.37 -12.87
CA GLY A 44 -32.43 26.18 -13.50
C GLY A 44 -33.39 25.17 -12.85
N ALA A 45 -34.23 25.66 -11.94
CA ALA A 45 -35.64 25.29 -11.65
C ALA A 45 -36.13 23.83 -11.44
N ALA A 46 -36.81 23.67 -10.28
CA ALA A 46 -38.07 22.95 -10.02
C ALA A 46 -38.10 21.44 -9.65
N SER A 47 -38.38 21.20 -8.35
CA SER A 47 -39.41 20.31 -7.73
C SER A 47 -39.75 18.93 -8.32
N ALA A 48 -39.55 17.84 -7.53
CA ALA A 48 -40.65 17.04 -6.93
C ALA A 48 -40.16 15.70 -6.31
N ARG A 49 -40.64 15.46 -5.07
CA ARG A 49 -41.08 14.21 -4.40
C ARG A 49 -40.28 12.88 -4.50
N ASP A 50 -39.82 12.48 -3.31
CA ASP A 50 -40.13 11.27 -2.53
C ASP A 50 -40.26 9.89 -3.21
N GLY A 51 -39.58 8.89 -2.63
CA GLY A 51 -39.63 7.50 -3.09
C GLY A 51 -38.50 6.62 -2.54
N SER A 52 -38.68 6.14 -1.30
CA SER A 52 -37.86 5.12 -0.64
C SER A 52 -37.93 3.75 -1.34
N ALA A 53 -36.78 3.09 -1.52
CA ALA A 53 -36.69 1.64 -1.69
C ALA A 53 -35.35 1.10 -1.16
N PRO A 54 -35.32 -0.13 -0.59
CA PRO A 54 -34.30 -0.58 0.33
C PRO A 54 -33.07 -1.16 -0.37
N GLY A 55 -31.89 -0.84 0.16
CA GLY A 55 -30.60 -1.36 -0.30
C GLY A 55 -30.43 -2.83 0.07
N GLY A 56 -30.54 -3.71 -0.92
CA GLY A 56 -30.06 -5.08 -0.85
C GLY A 56 -28.53 -5.10 -0.89
N GLY A 57 -27.91 -5.47 0.23
CA GLY A 57 -26.46 -5.72 0.30
C GLY A 57 -26.12 -7.05 -0.36
N LEU A 58 -25.30 -6.99 -1.41
CA LEU A 58 -24.59 -8.14 -1.97
C LEU A 58 -23.11 -7.98 -1.63
N LEU A 59 -22.57 -8.93 -0.85
CA LEU A 59 -21.30 -9.64 -1.08
C LEU A 59 -20.85 -10.39 0.19
N PRO A 60 -20.62 -11.72 0.12
CA PRO A 60 -19.85 -12.46 1.10
C PRO A 60 -18.38 -12.66 0.68
N ARG A 61 -17.52 -12.68 1.72
CA ARG A 61 -16.24 -13.42 1.83
C ARG A 61 -15.11 -13.09 0.85
N VAL A 62 -14.16 -12.28 1.33
CA VAL A 62 -12.72 -12.57 1.18
C VAL A 62 -12.02 -12.26 2.50
N SER A 63 -11.75 -13.31 3.28
CA SER A 63 -10.62 -13.39 4.20
C SER A 63 -10.52 -14.86 4.61
N GLY A 64 -9.47 -15.53 4.13
CA GLY A 64 -9.11 -16.90 4.47
C GLY A 64 -8.58 -16.98 5.90
N LEU A 65 -9.44 -16.74 6.89
CA LEU A 65 -9.21 -17.15 8.27
C LEU A 65 -10.15 -18.32 8.57
N SER A 66 -9.58 -19.51 8.67
CA SER A 66 -10.25 -20.66 9.29
C SER A 66 -10.48 -20.34 10.77
N VAL A 67 -11.69 -19.90 11.11
CA VAL A 67 -12.14 -19.81 12.50
C VAL A 67 -12.30 -21.24 13.00
N LEU A 68 -11.35 -21.70 13.82
CA LEU A 68 -11.50 -22.92 14.60
C LEU A 68 -12.68 -22.71 15.56
N SER A 69 -13.80 -23.37 15.24
CA SER A 69 -14.92 -23.52 16.16
C SER A 69 -14.50 -24.42 17.32
N SER A 70 -14.23 -23.82 18.46
CA SER A 70 -14.19 -24.53 19.74
C SER A 70 -15.61 -24.67 20.28
N LEU A 71 -16.31 -25.75 19.92
CA LEU A 71 -17.37 -26.35 20.73
C LEU A 71 -17.47 -27.84 20.41
N ALA A 72 -16.61 -28.64 21.06
CA ALA A 72 -17.03 -29.96 21.50
C ALA A 72 -17.96 -29.78 22.71
N TRP A 73 -18.64 -30.86 23.12
CA TRP A 73 -19.66 -31.00 24.17
C TRP A 73 -21.10 -30.92 23.63
N GLY A 74 -21.69 -32.10 23.55
CA GLY A 74 -22.95 -32.42 22.88
C GLY A 74 -24.20 -31.95 23.60
N GLY A 75 -25.32 -32.04 22.87
CA GLY A 75 -26.67 -31.80 23.39
C GLY A 75 -27.13 -32.87 24.40
N PRO A 76 -28.33 -32.70 24.99
CA PRO A 76 -29.53 -32.84 24.17
C PRO A 76 -30.61 -31.75 24.34
N SER A 77 -31.64 -31.94 23.51
CA SER A 77 -32.70 -31.06 23.02
C SER A 77 -33.78 -30.59 24.01
N ASN A 78 -34.52 -29.56 23.54
CA ASN A 78 -35.80 -28.99 24.00
C ASN A 78 -35.75 -27.95 25.13
N LEU A 79 -35.95 -26.67 24.75
CA LEU A 79 -37.03 -25.83 25.27
C LEU A 79 -37.24 -24.56 24.41
N GLN A 80 -38.43 -23.99 24.55
CA GLN A 80 -39.15 -23.08 23.66
C GLN A 80 -38.49 -21.74 23.31
N SER A 81 -38.97 -21.24 22.17
CA SER A 81 -38.95 -19.87 21.66
C SER A 81 -39.44 -18.86 22.69
N ASP A 82 -38.57 -17.95 23.11
CA ASP A 82 -38.84 -16.52 23.31
C ASP A 82 -37.63 -15.89 24.00
N THR A 83 -36.70 -15.37 23.21
CA THR A 83 -35.81 -14.28 23.65
C THR A 83 -35.40 -13.50 22.41
N ASP A 84 -35.71 -12.20 22.41
CA ASP A 84 -35.11 -11.24 21.50
C ASP A 84 -33.59 -11.41 21.54
N LEU A 85 -33.02 -11.96 20.47
CA LEU A 85 -31.58 -11.99 20.26
C LEU A 85 -31.07 -10.54 20.30
N PRO A 86 -30.13 -10.19 21.21
CA PRO A 86 -29.52 -8.88 21.14
C PRO A 86 -28.80 -8.81 19.80
N LYS A 87 -29.16 -7.80 18.99
CA LYS A 87 -28.35 -7.39 17.84
C LYS A 87 -26.91 -7.34 18.32
N SER A 88 -26.03 -8.13 17.72
CA SER A 88 -24.61 -8.12 18.00
C SER A 88 -24.13 -6.66 18.06
N PRO A 89 -23.41 -6.22 19.12
CA PRO A 89 -23.01 -4.84 19.27
C PRO A 89 -21.82 -4.59 18.33
N SER A 90 -22.08 -4.54 17.03
CA SER A 90 -21.06 -4.31 16.01
C SER A 90 -20.65 -2.84 15.90
N ASN A 91 -21.15 -1.97 16.79
CA ASN A 91 -20.71 -0.59 16.95
C ASN A 91 -20.52 -0.33 18.44
N LEU A 92 -19.27 -0.22 18.88
CA LEU A 92 -18.99 0.50 20.12
C LEU A 92 -19.45 1.95 19.90
N ASP A 93 -20.30 2.47 20.80
CA ASP A 93 -20.60 3.89 20.77
C ASP A 93 -19.36 4.73 21.15
N ALA A 94 -19.43 6.04 20.90
CA ALA A 94 -18.32 6.95 21.19
C ALA A 94 -17.88 6.93 22.66
N HIS A 95 -18.80 6.67 23.59
CA HIS A 95 -18.52 6.62 25.02
C HIS A 95 -17.71 5.36 25.40
N HIS A 96 -17.97 4.21 24.76
CA HIS A 96 -17.14 3.02 24.94
C HIS A 96 -15.72 3.21 24.37
N LEU A 97 -15.60 3.87 23.21
CA LEU A 97 -14.29 4.21 22.64
C LEU A 97 -13.50 5.15 23.56
N GLN A 98 -14.17 6.16 24.14
CA GLN A 98 -13.54 7.06 25.11
C GLN A 98 -13.05 6.31 26.35
N LYS A 99 -13.84 5.38 26.89
CA LYS A 99 -13.42 4.55 28.03
C LYS A 99 -12.19 3.70 27.72
N LEU A 100 -12.10 3.12 26.51
CA LEU A 100 -10.93 2.34 26.09
C LEU A 100 -9.68 3.22 25.94
N ILE A 101 -9.82 4.41 25.35
CA ILE A 101 -8.72 5.37 25.23
C ILE A 101 -8.24 5.80 26.62
N HIS A 102 -9.16 6.14 27.52
CA HIS A 102 -8.82 6.53 28.88
C HIS A 102 -8.16 5.39 29.67
N LEU A 103 -8.62 4.15 29.48
CA LEU A 103 -7.98 2.97 30.07
C LEU A 103 -6.51 2.85 29.64
N LEU A 104 -6.21 3.09 28.36
CA LEU A 104 -4.83 3.08 27.85
C LEU A 104 -3.96 4.18 28.45
N GLU A 105 -4.52 5.34 28.79
CA GLU A 105 -3.77 6.42 29.44
C GLU A 105 -3.43 6.12 30.90
N LEU A 106 -4.28 5.36 31.59
CA LEU A 106 -4.17 5.14 33.03
C LEU A 106 -3.45 3.86 33.42
N THR A 107 -3.37 2.88 32.53
CA THR A 107 -2.83 1.55 32.86
C THR A 107 -1.41 1.36 32.34
N ASP A 108 -0.54 0.87 33.21
CA ASP A 108 0.80 0.38 32.85
C ASP A 108 0.84 -1.16 32.67
N ASP A 109 -0.30 -1.85 32.85
CA ASP A 109 -0.38 -3.30 32.70
C ASP A 109 -0.38 -3.69 31.20
N PRO A 110 0.66 -4.39 30.71
CA PRO A 110 0.76 -4.72 29.29
C PRO A 110 -0.39 -5.60 28.78
N LEU A 111 -0.97 -6.46 29.62
CA LEU A 111 -2.09 -7.32 29.20
C LEU A 111 -3.36 -6.50 28.99
N ILE A 112 -3.60 -5.51 29.85
CA ILE A 112 -4.73 -4.59 29.71
C ILE A 112 -4.51 -3.70 28.48
N GLN A 113 -3.30 -3.16 28.30
CA GLN A 113 -2.95 -2.36 27.12
C GLN A 113 -3.17 -3.14 25.82
N GLU A 114 -2.68 -4.38 25.74
CA GLU A 114 -2.87 -5.24 24.58
C GLU A 114 -4.36 -5.47 24.27
N GLN A 115 -5.16 -5.83 25.27
CA GLN A 115 -6.58 -6.13 25.08
C GLN A 115 -7.38 -4.88 24.66
N ALA A 116 -7.07 -3.73 25.26
CA ALA A 116 -7.68 -2.45 24.88
C ALA A 116 -7.30 -2.06 23.45
N LEU A 117 -6.03 -2.20 23.06
CA LEU A 117 -5.56 -1.92 21.70
C LEU A 117 -6.16 -2.87 20.66
N VAL A 118 -6.28 -4.17 20.95
CA VAL A 118 -6.95 -5.12 20.05
C VAL A 118 -8.41 -4.72 19.83
N THR A 119 -9.11 -4.31 20.91
CA THR A 119 -10.50 -3.87 20.84
C THR A 119 -10.65 -2.57 20.05
N LEU A 120 -9.77 -1.60 20.28
CA LEU A 120 -9.72 -0.35 19.51
C LEU A 120 -9.36 -0.59 18.04
N SER A 121 -8.42 -1.49 17.75
CA SER A 121 -8.02 -1.85 16.38
C SER A 121 -9.17 -2.44 15.57
N ASN A 122 -9.92 -3.38 16.16
CA ASN A 122 -11.11 -3.94 15.54
C ASN A 122 -12.19 -2.87 15.32
N SER A 123 -12.33 -1.93 16.26
CA SER A 123 -13.28 -0.83 16.14
C SER A 123 -12.88 0.16 15.04
N ALA A 124 -11.58 0.43 14.89
CA ALA A 124 -11.01 1.31 13.87
C ALA A 124 -11.12 0.73 12.43
N ALA A 125 -11.50 -0.54 12.27
CA ALA A 125 -11.83 -1.10 10.96
C ALA A 125 -13.09 -0.44 10.34
N PHE A 126 -13.95 0.17 11.16
CA PHE A 126 -15.12 0.92 10.70
C PHE A 126 -14.78 2.41 10.52
N SER A 127 -15.06 2.97 9.35
CA SER A 127 -14.69 4.35 8.99
C SER A 127 -15.25 5.41 9.94
N VAL A 128 -16.49 5.24 10.42
CA VAL A 128 -17.12 6.16 11.39
C VAL A 128 -16.32 6.23 12.69
N ASN A 129 -15.80 5.09 13.16
CA ASN A 129 -15.02 5.03 14.39
C ASN A 129 -13.63 5.65 14.23
N GLN A 130 -13.08 5.67 13.00
CA GLN A 130 -11.79 6.31 12.74
C GLN A 130 -11.84 7.82 13.02
N ASP A 131 -12.93 8.49 12.64
CA ASP A 131 -13.14 9.90 12.94
C ASP A 131 -13.43 10.14 14.43
N ILE A 132 -14.23 9.27 15.07
CA ILE A 132 -14.53 9.37 16.50
C ILE A 132 -13.25 9.21 17.34
N ILE A 133 -12.42 8.20 17.06
CA ILE A 133 -11.16 7.96 17.78
C ILE A 133 -10.22 9.15 17.62
N ARG A 134 -10.12 9.75 16.43
CA ARG A 134 -9.35 11.00 16.23
C ARG A 134 -9.90 12.15 17.08
N ASN A 135 -11.20 12.38 17.04
CA ASN A 135 -11.84 13.47 17.79
C ASN A 135 -11.79 13.29 19.32
N LEU A 136 -11.47 12.07 19.80
CA LEU A 136 -11.24 11.75 21.21
C LEU A 136 -9.73 11.74 21.56
N ASP A 137 -8.89 12.37 20.74
CA ASP A 137 -7.42 12.44 20.89
C ASP A 137 -6.72 11.06 20.92
N GLY A 138 -7.42 10.01 20.48
CA GLY A 138 -6.96 8.62 20.59
C GLY A 138 -5.72 8.32 19.77
N LEU A 139 -5.49 9.04 18.66
CA LEU A 139 -4.27 8.89 17.85
C LEU A 139 -3.01 9.17 18.67
N SER A 140 -3.06 10.23 19.49
CA SER A 140 -1.93 10.64 20.32
C SER A 140 -1.66 9.63 21.45
N VAL A 141 -2.72 9.11 22.07
CA VAL A 141 -2.64 8.11 23.14
C VAL A 141 -2.05 6.81 22.61
N ILE A 142 -2.56 6.30 21.49
CA ILE A 142 -2.05 5.08 20.85
C ILE A 142 -0.60 5.28 20.39
N GLY A 143 -0.27 6.44 19.83
CA GLY A 143 1.08 6.76 19.38
C GLY A 143 2.13 6.81 20.49
N LYS A 144 1.78 7.25 21.71
CA LYS A 144 2.69 7.22 22.88
C LYS A 144 3.14 5.79 23.23
N MET A 145 2.32 4.78 22.95
CA MET A 145 2.65 3.37 23.21
C MET A 145 3.81 2.86 22.34
N LEU A 146 4.18 3.57 21.26
CA LEU A 146 5.31 3.18 20.41
C LEU A 146 6.66 3.37 21.10
N SER A 147 6.76 4.30 22.06
CA SER A 147 8.00 4.62 22.77
C SER A 147 8.14 3.87 24.09
N ASN A 148 7.03 3.68 24.81
CA ASN A 148 7.06 3.36 26.23
C ASN A 148 6.53 1.96 26.58
N SER A 149 6.41 1.07 25.59
CA SER A 149 5.77 -0.22 25.79
C SER A 149 6.62 -1.39 25.28
N ILE A 150 6.29 -2.59 25.79
CA ILE A 150 6.92 -3.85 25.36
C ILE A 150 6.55 -4.17 23.89
N PRO A 151 7.37 -4.98 23.18
CA PRO A 151 7.17 -5.24 21.75
C PRO A 151 5.76 -5.69 21.35
N LYS A 152 5.10 -6.50 22.20
CA LYS A 152 3.75 -7.00 21.93
C LYS A 152 2.68 -5.90 22.00
N VAL A 153 2.80 -4.96 22.95
CA VAL A 153 1.94 -3.77 23.02
C VAL A 153 2.23 -2.85 21.82
N LYS A 154 3.50 -2.62 21.49
CA LYS A 154 3.88 -1.82 20.29
C LYS A 154 3.24 -2.38 19.02
N GLU A 155 3.27 -3.70 18.85
CA GLU A 155 2.66 -4.38 17.70
C GLU A 155 1.15 -4.09 17.62
N LYS A 156 0.42 -4.13 18.76
CA LYS A 156 -1.02 -3.81 18.78
C LYS A 156 -1.27 -2.33 18.55
N ALA A 157 -0.42 -1.44 19.07
CA ALA A 157 -0.50 -0.01 18.83
C ALA A 157 -0.31 0.32 17.34
N ILE A 158 0.74 -0.21 16.71
CA ILE A 158 1.01 -0.05 15.28
C ILE A 158 -0.14 -0.59 14.42
N ASN A 159 -0.66 -1.79 14.72
CA ASN A 159 -1.81 -2.33 14.00
C ASN A 159 -3.06 -1.45 14.13
N THR A 160 -3.28 -0.85 15.30
CA THR A 160 -4.37 0.10 15.52
C THR A 160 -4.18 1.36 14.67
N LEU A 161 -2.98 1.95 14.69
CA LEU A 161 -2.63 3.11 13.86
C LEU A 161 -2.73 2.80 12.36
N ASN A 162 -2.38 1.57 11.94
CA ASN A 162 -2.53 1.14 10.54
C ASN A 162 -4.00 1.12 10.08
N ASN A 163 -4.93 0.69 10.94
CA ASN A 163 -6.36 0.77 10.61
C ASN A 163 -6.84 2.22 10.58
N LEU A 164 -6.39 3.03 11.54
CA LEU A 164 -6.74 4.45 11.63
C LEU A 164 -6.18 5.27 10.47
N SER A 165 -5.02 4.89 9.91
CA SER A 165 -4.37 5.56 8.78
C SER A 165 -5.08 5.32 7.43
N MET A 166 -6.11 4.48 7.38
CA MET A 166 -6.98 4.39 6.19
C MET A 166 -7.80 5.68 5.96
N ASN A 167 -7.90 6.55 6.97
CA ASN A 167 -8.51 7.87 6.87
C ASN A 167 -7.43 8.94 6.64
N VAL A 168 -7.50 9.67 5.52
CA VAL A 168 -6.51 10.70 5.14
C VAL A 168 -6.35 11.79 6.22
N LYS A 169 -7.43 12.20 6.88
CA LYS A 169 -7.35 13.19 7.97
C LYS A 169 -6.61 12.64 9.18
N ASN A 170 -6.75 11.34 9.48
CA ASN A 170 -5.96 10.71 10.54
C ASN A 170 -4.48 10.64 10.17
N GLN A 171 -4.16 10.45 8.88
CA GLN A 171 -2.75 10.46 8.44
C GLN A 171 -2.06 11.80 8.74
N GLU A 172 -2.77 12.93 8.67
CA GLU A 172 -2.23 14.26 8.98
C GLU A 172 -1.72 14.37 10.43
N GLU A 173 -2.32 13.63 11.35
CA GLU A 173 -1.89 13.53 12.75
C GLU A 173 -0.89 12.40 12.97
N ILE A 174 -1.09 11.24 12.33
CA ILE A 174 -0.20 10.06 12.47
C ILE A 174 1.20 10.32 11.90
N LYS A 175 1.35 11.24 10.93
CA LYS A 175 2.63 11.50 10.24
C LYS A 175 3.81 11.74 11.19
N VAL A 176 3.56 12.28 12.38
CA VAL A 176 4.61 12.56 13.38
C VAL A 176 5.35 11.28 13.83
N TYR A 177 4.70 10.11 13.71
CA TYR A 177 5.27 8.82 14.09
C TYR A 177 6.08 8.15 12.96
N ILE A 178 6.04 8.63 11.71
CA ILE A 178 6.71 7.98 10.58
C ILE A 178 8.21 7.81 10.83
N LEU A 179 8.88 8.86 11.30
CA LEU A 179 10.32 8.82 11.56
C LEU A 179 10.67 7.85 12.69
N GLN A 180 9.83 7.74 13.71
CA GLN A 180 10.00 6.77 14.78
C GLN A 180 9.82 5.34 14.25
N VAL A 181 8.73 5.09 13.50
CA VAL A 181 8.44 3.77 12.92
C VAL A 181 9.55 3.32 11.97
N CYS A 182 10.11 4.23 11.17
CA CYS A 182 11.26 3.92 10.31
C CYS A 182 12.48 3.44 11.11
N LYS A 183 12.74 4.04 12.28
CA LYS A 183 13.84 3.61 13.17
C LYS A 183 13.53 2.27 13.83
N GLU A 184 12.30 2.08 14.31
CA GLU A 184 11.90 0.84 14.98
C GLU A 184 11.95 -0.37 14.01
N ILE A 185 11.65 -0.20 12.71
CA ILE A 185 11.79 -1.28 11.71
C ILE A 185 13.20 -1.87 11.66
N GLU A 186 14.23 -1.03 11.80
CA GLU A 186 15.64 -1.44 11.82
C GLU A 186 16.01 -2.17 13.13
N LEU A 187 15.36 -1.80 14.24
CA LEU A 187 15.59 -2.39 15.56
C LEU A 187 14.77 -3.67 15.79
N SER A 188 13.62 -3.79 15.13
CA SER A 188 12.71 -4.93 15.25
C SER A 188 13.39 -6.21 14.73
N PRO A 189 13.22 -7.37 15.41
CA PRO A 189 13.78 -8.63 14.92
C PRO A 189 13.30 -8.94 13.50
N LEU A 190 14.22 -9.39 12.65
CA LEU A 190 13.94 -9.71 11.25
C LEU A 190 12.76 -10.69 11.14
N ASN A 191 11.79 -10.35 10.30
CA ASN A 191 10.56 -11.12 10.05
C ASN A 191 9.57 -11.20 11.22
N SER A 192 9.77 -10.44 12.30
CA SER A 192 8.82 -10.39 13.41
C SER A 192 7.47 -9.79 13.02
N ASP A 193 6.41 -10.16 13.75
CA ASP A 193 5.08 -9.57 13.53
C ASP A 193 5.06 -8.06 13.77
N LEU A 194 5.91 -7.56 14.69
CA LEU A 194 6.11 -6.13 14.91
C LEU A 194 6.68 -5.45 13.66
N GLN A 195 7.76 -5.97 13.09
CA GLN A 195 8.36 -5.43 11.86
C GLN A 195 7.35 -5.43 10.69
N LEU A 196 6.55 -6.49 10.57
CA LEU A 196 5.50 -6.57 9.56
C LEU A 196 4.38 -5.56 9.80
N ALA A 197 3.99 -5.32 11.06
CA ALA A 197 2.98 -4.31 11.41
C ALA A 197 3.48 -2.89 11.06
N GLU A 198 4.75 -2.59 11.35
CA GLU A 198 5.39 -1.31 11.06
C GLU A 198 5.44 -1.04 9.55
N LEU A 199 5.87 -2.03 8.76
CA LEU A 199 5.88 -1.93 7.30
C LEU A 199 4.47 -1.75 6.70
N ARG A 200 3.43 -2.36 7.29
CA ARG A 200 2.04 -2.16 6.87
C ARG A 200 1.58 -0.73 7.12
N LEU A 201 1.90 -0.17 8.29
CA LEU A 201 1.61 1.23 8.56
C LEU A 201 2.29 2.15 7.54
N LEU A 202 3.59 1.94 7.25
CA LEU A 202 4.28 2.72 6.23
C LEU A 202 3.70 2.54 4.81
N THR A 203 3.17 1.36 4.50
CA THR A 203 2.46 1.13 3.23
C THR A 203 1.23 2.02 3.12
N ASN A 204 0.42 2.14 4.19
CA ASN A 204 -0.74 3.04 4.18
C ASN A 204 -0.33 4.53 4.14
N MET A 205 0.72 4.89 4.89
CA MET A 205 1.26 6.26 4.93
C MET A 205 2.00 6.67 3.65
N SER A 206 2.24 5.74 2.72
CA SER A 206 2.87 6.01 1.42
C SER A 206 1.89 5.88 0.23
N VAL A 207 0.59 5.74 0.49
CA VAL A 207 -0.39 5.76 -0.62
C VAL A 207 -0.43 7.14 -1.30
N THR A 208 -0.13 8.20 -0.56
CA THR A 208 -0.01 9.57 -1.08
C THR A 208 1.43 10.06 -0.97
N ASN A 209 1.81 10.96 -1.87
CA ASN A 209 3.17 11.49 -1.96
C ASN A 209 3.56 12.39 -0.76
N ASP A 210 2.59 12.83 0.04
CA ASP A 210 2.71 13.87 1.06
C ASP A 210 3.81 13.56 2.09
N TYR A 211 4.00 12.27 2.41
CA TYR A 211 4.90 11.84 3.48
C TYR A 211 6.13 11.06 2.99
N HIS A 212 6.31 10.88 1.68
CA HIS A 212 7.41 10.07 1.14
C HIS A 212 8.80 10.59 1.56
N HIS A 213 8.97 11.91 1.63
CA HIS A 213 10.23 12.54 2.02
C HIS A 213 10.70 12.13 3.43
N MET A 214 9.76 11.79 4.32
CA MET A 214 10.05 11.34 5.69
C MET A 214 10.62 9.90 5.73
N MET A 215 10.50 9.13 4.65
CA MET A 215 10.97 7.75 4.56
C MET A 215 12.30 7.61 3.79
N THR A 216 12.86 8.71 3.30
CA THR A 216 14.08 8.70 2.47
C THR A 216 15.26 8.01 3.14
N ASN A 217 15.50 8.29 4.42
CA ASN A 217 16.59 7.70 5.20
C ASN A 217 16.39 6.20 5.50
N ALA A 218 15.17 5.67 5.35
CA ALA A 218 14.85 4.26 5.57
C ALA A 218 15.01 3.40 4.32
N ILE A 219 15.22 3.99 3.13
CA ILE A 219 15.36 3.26 1.87
C ILE A 219 16.46 2.17 1.94
N PRO A 220 17.67 2.42 2.48
CA PRO A 220 18.68 1.37 2.62
C PRO A 220 18.21 0.20 3.49
N CYS A 221 17.50 0.50 4.60
CA CYS A 221 16.91 -0.52 5.47
C CYS A 221 15.87 -1.36 4.71
N PHE A 222 14.99 -0.73 3.93
CA PHE A 222 14.02 -1.44 3.09
C PHE A 222 14.70 -2.38 2.09
N LEU A 223 15.76 -1.93 1.41
CA LEU A 223 16.50 -2.76 0.45
C LEU A 223 17.23 -3.93 1.13
N HIS A 224 17.74 -3.72 2.35
CA HIS A 224 18.30 -4.80 3.17
C HIS A 224 17.23 -5.83 3.55
N LEU A 225 16.06 -5.40 4.03
CA LEU A 225 14.94 -6.30 4.34
C LEU A 225 14.40 -7.03 3.10
N LEU A 226 14.55 -6.45 1.91
CA LEU A 226 14.22 -7.10 0.66
C LEU A 226 15.18 -8.26 0.34
N SER A 227 16.45 -8.15 0.73
CA SER A 227 17.47 -9.20 0.58
C SER A 227 17.29 -10.32 1.61
N GLU A 228 17.17 -9.97 2.89
CA GLU A 228 17.24 -10.92 4.01
C GLU A 228 15.87 -11.42 4.49
N GLY A 229 14.80 -10.69 4.14
CA GLY A 229 13.45 -10.99 4.59
C GLY A 229 12.89 -12.25 3.94
N ASN A 230 11.99 -12.92 4.66
CA ASN A 230 11.15 -13.96 4.07
C ASN A 230 10.09 -13.34 3.13
N GLU A 231 9.35 -14.19 2.42
CA GLU A 231 8.36 -13.74 1.44
C GLU A 231 7.34 -12.72 2.01
N ARG A 232 6.91 -12.88 3.27
CA ARG A 232 5.95 -11.95 3.90
C ARG A 232 6.55 -10.56 4.07
N THR A 233 7.79 -10.49 4.53
CA THR A 233 8.53 -9.23 4.70
C THR A 233 8.83 -8.59 3.35
N GLN A 234 9.33 -9.37 2.39
CA GLN A 234 9.63 -8.90 1.03
C GLN A 234 8.39 -8.29 0.36
N ILE A 235 7.22 -8.92 0.48
CA ILE A 235 5.96 -8.38 -0.06
C ILE A 235 5.61 -7.02 0.56
N GLN A 236 5.76 -6.85 1.88
CA GLN A 236 5.42 -5.57 2.52
C GLN A 236 6.43 -4.47 2.18
N VAL A 237 7.72 -4.80 2.18
CA VAL A 237 8.79 -3.89 1.74
C VAL A 237 8.56 -3.42 0.31
N LEU A 238 8.25 -4.34 -0.61
CA LEU A 238 7.99 -3.99 -2.00
C LEU A 238 6.75 -3.11 -2.16
N LYS A 239 5.73 -3.23 -1.31
CA LYS A 239 4.58 -2.32 -1.35
C LYS A 239 5.00 -0.88 -1.03
N VAL A 240 5.84 -0.69 -0.01
CA VAL A 240 6.40 0.62 0.32
C VAL A 240 7.27 1.13 -0.83
N LEU A 241 8.20 0.32 -1.34
CA LEU A 241 9.10 0.73 -2.43
C LEU A 241 8.36 1.06 -3.73
N VAL A 242 7.32 0.30 -4.09
CA VAL A 242 6.47 0.59 -5.26
C VAL A 242 5.77 1.94 -5.09
N ASN A 243 5.18 2.21 -3.93
CA ASN A 243 4.58 3.50 -3.63
C ASN A 243 5.58 4.66 -3.74
N LEU A 244 6.76 4.51 -3.13
CA LEU A 244 7.82 5.53 -3.19
C LEU A 244 8.29 5.76 -4.64
N SER A 245 8.53 4.70 -5.41
CA SER A 245 9.00 4.78 -6.81
C SER A 245 8.00 5.43 -7.77
N ALA A 246 6.70 5.38 -7.46
CA ALA A 246 5.67 6.06 -8.25
C ALA A 246 5.73 7.60 -8.11
N ASN A 247 6.49 8.12 -7.15
CA ASN A 247 6.73 9.55 -6.97
C ASN A 247 8.09 9.96 -7.56
N PRO A 248 8.14 10.75 -8.65
CA PRO A 248 9.39 11.19 -9.25
C PRO A 248 10.35 11.90 -8.28
N ALA A 249 9.83 12.60 -7.26
CA ALA A 249 10.66 13.26 -6.25
C ALA A 249 11.53 12.29 -5.42
N MET A 250 11.16 11.00 -5.38
CA MET A 250 11.90 9.96 -4.66
C MET A 250 13.00 9.31 -5.51
N THR A 251 12.99 9.54 -6.83
CA THR A 251 13.83 8.84 -7.81
C THR A 251 15.31 8.92 -7.45
N ARG A 252 15.82 10.13 -7.15
CA ARG A 252 17.25 10.31 -6.79
C ARG A 252 17.64 9.51 -5.54
N HIS A 253 16.80 9.54 -4.51
CA HIS A 253 17.06 8.80 -3.27
C HIS A 253 17.04 7.29 -3.49
N LEU A 254 16.10 6.79 -4.31
CA LEU A 254 16.03 5.37 -4.65
C LEU A 254 17.22 4.94 -5.51
N PHE A 255 17.59 5.74 -6.52
CA PHE A 255 18.72 5.48 -7.40
C PHE A 255 20.07 5.44 -6.70
N SER A 256 20.29 6.32 -5.72
CA SER A 256 21.54 6.36 -4.96
C SER A 256 21.70 5.23 -3.94
N ALA A 257 20.64 4.48 -3.62
CA ALA A 257 20.70 3.45 -2.60
C ALA A 257 21.40 2.18 -3.11
N GLN A 258 22.19 1.54 -2.24
CA GLN A 258 22.88 0.27 -2.55
C GLN A 258 21.90 -0.90 -2.43
N ALA A 259 21.94 -1.82 -3.39
CA ALA A 259 21.06 -2.98 -3.43
C ALA A 259 21.70 -4.18 -4.17
N PRO A 260 22.86 -4.70 -3.72
CA PRO A 260 23.63 -5.72 -4.47
C PRO A 260 22.80 -6.98 -4.79
N SER A 261 21.87 -7.37 -3.92
CA SER A 261 21.01 -8.54 -4.10
C SER A 261 19.77 -8.28 -4.97
N LEU A 262 19.49 -7.05 -5.40
CA LEU A 262 18.22 -6.66 -6.03
C LEU A 262 17.90 -7.47 -7.30
N LEU A 263 18.92 -7.79 -8.09
CA LEU A 263 18.75 -8.57 -9.32
C LEU A 263 18.29 -10.01 -9.06
N SER A 264 18.48 -10.53 -7.85
CA SER A 264 18.03 -11.89 -7.49
C SER A 264 16.50 -12.03 -7.55
N LEU A 265 15.75 -10.94 -7.36
CA LEU A 265 14.28 -10.93 -7.40
C LEU A 265 13.70 -11.13 -8.81
N PHE A 266 14.51 -10.97 -9.85
CA PHE A 266 14.10 -11.10 -11.24
C PHE A 266 14.50 -12.49 -11.76
N ASP A 267 13.85 -13.52 -11.24
CA ASP A 267 14.07 -14.91 -11.62
C ASP A 267 12.76 -15.70 -11.68
N ASN A 268 12.74 -16.79 -12.43
CA ASN A 268 11.55 -17.63 -12.65
C ASN A 268 11.13 -18.41 -11.38
N CYS A 269 12.03 -18.60 -10.44
CA CYS A 269 11.76 -19.31 -9.18
C CYS A 269 11.18 -18.43 -8.08
N ILE A 270 11.16 -17.10 -8.28
CA ILE A 270 10.65 -16.15 -7.29
C ILE A 270 9.14 -16.22 -7.24
N ASN A 271 8.58 -16.12 -6.03
CA ASN A 271 7.14 -16.03 -5.81
C ASN A 271 6.53 -14.97 -6.75
N LYS A 272 5.49 -15.35 -7.51
CA LYS A 272 4.81 -14.50 -8.49
C LYS A 272 4.48 -13.12 -7.92
N GLU A 273 3.98 -13.07 -6.69
CA GLU A 273 3.54 -11.83 -6.05
C GLU A 273 4.71 -10.87 -5.76
N ILE A 274 5.88 -11.42 -5.40
CA ILE A 274 7.12 -10.67 -5.19
C ILE A 274 7.67 -10.19 -6.53
N LEU A 275 7.74 -11.09 -7.51
CA LEU A 275 8.27 -10.80 -8.84
C LEU A 275 7.51 -9.67 -9.52
N LEU A 276 6.17 -9.72 -9.52
CA LEU A 276 5.33 -8.66 -10.11
C LEU A 276 5.53 -7.30 -9.43
N ARG A 277 5.72 -7.26 -8.11
CA ARG A 277 6.00 -5.99 -7.42
C ARG A 277 7.42 -5.48 -7.67
N ALA A 278 8.41 -6.36 -7.75
CA ALA A 278 9.77 -5.99 -8.14
C ALA A 278 9.81 -5.44 -9.57
N LEU A 279 9.05 -6.04 -10.50
CA LEU A 279 8.88 -5.53 -11.86
C LEU A 279 8.18 -4.17 -11.87
N MET A 280 7.12 -3.98 -11.07
CA MET A 280 6.46 -2.67 -10.94
C MET A 280 7.40 -1.60 -10.38
N PHE A 281 8.16 -1.92 -9.34
CA PHE A 281 9.16 -1.02 -8.76
C PHE A 281 10.19 -0.59 -9.82
N ALA A 282 10.74 -1.55 -10.58
CA ALA A 282 11.67 -1.25 -11.67
C ALA A 282 11.03 -0.45 -12.80
N ALA A 283 9.78 -0.76 -13.18
CA ALA A 283 9.07 -0.05 -14.23
C ALA A 283 8.85 1.43 -13.89
N ASN A 284 8.43 1.74 -12.66
CA ASN A 284 8.27 3.11 -12.19
C ASN A 284 9.58 3.89 -12.25
N LEU A 285 10.67 3.27 -11.81
CA LEU A 285 12.00 3.86 -11.84
C LEU A 285 12.52 4.12 -13.27
N ASN A 286 12.33 3.16 -14.18
CA ASN A 286 12.67 3.31 -15.59
C ASN A 286 11.86 4.44 -16.26
N GLU A 287 10.58 4.58 -15.88
CA GLU A 287 9.72 5.65 -16.38
C GLU A 287 10.18 7.03 -15.88
N ASN A 288 10.54 7.15 -14.59
CA ASN A 288 11.08 8.39 -14.05
C ASN A 288 12.42 8.78 -14.69
N MET A 289 13.29 7.80 -14.98
CA MET A 289 14.56 8.03 -15.65
C MET A 289 14.39 8.67 -17.03
N LYS A 290 13.43 8.19 -17.83
CA LYS A 290 13.10 8.77 -19.15
C LYS A 290 12.69 10.23 -19.06
N ASN A 291 11.94 10.58 -18.02
CA ASN A 291 11.46 11.95 -17.81
C ASN A 291 12.57 12.90 -17.33
N GLU A 292 13.67 12.37 -16.78
CA GLU A 292 14.84 13.11 -16.32
C GLU A 292 16.06 12.98 -17.26
N GLU A 293 15.85 12.52 -18.51
CA GLU A 293 16.90 12.39 -19.53
C GLU A 293 17.63 13.72 -19.75
N GLY A 294 18.91 13.76 -19.35
CA GLY A 294 19.79 14.94 -19.46
C GLY A 294 20.23 15.54 -18.13
N ILE A 295 19.55 15.23 -17.01
CA ILE A 295 19.93 15.71 -15.67
C ILE A 295 20.74 14.64 -14.90
N ILE A 296 20.40 13.37 -15.10
CA ILE A 296 21.03 12.23 -14.42
C ILE A 296 22.29 11.82 -15.19
N THR A 297 23.48 12.06 -14.63
CA THR A 297 24.75 11.56 -15.19
C THR A 297 25.13 10.24 -14.53
N GLN A 298 25.45 9.24 -15.35
CA GLN A 298 25.75 7.87 -14.92
C GLN A 298 26.92 7.78 -13.92
N ASP A 299 27.87 8.70 -13.98
CA ASP A 299 29.06 8.73 -13.10
C ASP A 299 28.77 9.08 -11.64
N GLN A 300 27.51 9.43 -11.29
CA GLN A 300 27.12 9.80 -9.92
C GLN A 300 26.73 8.60 -9.04
N TYR A 301 26.62 7.39 -9.60
CA TYR A 301 26.10 6.23 -8.90
C TYR A 301 27.13 5.11 -8.79
N SER A 302 27.15 4.45 -7.64
CA SER A 302 27.98 3.25 -7.40
C SER A 302 27.52 2.06 -8.25
N GLU A 303 28.41 1.08 -8.43
CA GLU A 303 28.13 -0.14 -9.21
C GLU A 303 26.95 -0.95 -8.64
N ASP A 304 26.86 -1.06 -7.31
CA ASP A 304 25.78 -1.80 -6.62
C ASP A 304 24.52 -0.96 -6.36
N SER A 305 24.43 0.25 -6.93
CA SER A 305 23.27 1.11 -6.76
C SER A 305 22.05 0.59 -7.51
N VAL A 306 20.84 0.92 -7.02
CA VAL A 306 19.59 0.61 -7.73
C VAL A 306 19.61 1.13 -9.17
N PHE A 307 20.17 2.32 -9.40
CA PHE A 307 20.31 2.89 -10.75
C PHE A 307 21.16 2.01 -11.67
N SER A 308 22.37 1.66 -11.23
CA SER A 308 23.31 0.84 -12.01
C SER A 308 22.73 -0.54 -12.32
N LEU A 309 21.95 -1.11 -11.39
CA LEU A 309 21.35 -2.42 -11.54
C LEU A 309 20.13 -2.44 -12.46
N LEU A 310 19.24 -1.43 -12.39
CA LEU A 310 17.92 -1.48 -13.07
C LEU A 310 17.77 -0.55 -14.29
N CYS A 311 18.41 0.62 -14.30
CA CYS A 311 18.17 1.66 -15.33
C CYS A 311 19.39 1.92 -16.23
N GLY A 312 20.61 1.61 -15.75
CA GLY A 312 21.84 1.76 -16.53
C GLY A 312 21.98 0.72 -17.65
N HIS A 313 23.19 0.60 -18.21
CA HIS A 313 23.54 -0.45 -19.20
C HIS A 313 23.72 -1.84 -18.55
N SER A 314 22.83 -2.19 -17.63
CA SER A 314 22.86 -3.45 -16.89
C SER A 314 22.55 -4.62 -17.82
N THR A 315 23.62 -5.23 -18.34
CA THR A 315 23.51 -6.42 -19.19
C THR A 315 22.88 -7.60 -18.42
N GLN A 316 23.13 -7.69 -17.12
CA GLN A 316 22.57 -8.74 -16.26
C GLN A 316 21.06 -8.58 -16.06
N TYR A 317 20.59 -7.37 -15.79
CA TYR A 317 19.16 -7.10 -15.67
C TYR A 317 18.42 -7.39 -16.99
N THR A 318 18.99 -6.93 -18.11
CA THR A 318 18.44 -7.21 -19.44
C THR A 318 18.35 -8.72 -19.71
N LYS A 319 19.39 -9.50 -19.39
CA LYS A 319 19.38 -10.96 -19.52
C LYS A 319 18.28 -11.60 -18.66
N LYS A 320 18.13 -11.18 -17.40
CA LYS A 320 17.08 -11.66 -16.50
C LYS A 320 15.68 -11.37 -17.03
N LEU A 321 15.43 -10.15 -17.52
CA LEU A 321 14.16 -9.81 -18.18
C LEU A 321 13.89 -10.68 -19.41
N VAL A 322 14.88 -10.94 -20.26
CA VAL A 322 14.72 -11.82 -21.43
C VAL A 322 14.37 -13.26 -21.01
N CYS A 323 14.96 -13.78 -19.93
CA CYS A 323 14.56 -15.07 -19.38
C CYS A 323 13.10 -15.06 -18.93
N LEU A 324 12.66 -13.99 -18.26
CA LEU A 324 11.29 -13.84 -17.76
C LEU A 324 10.23 -13.65 -18.86
N LEU A 325 10.61 -13.31 -20.11
CA LEU A 325 9.67 -13.33 -21.26
C LEU A 325 9.09 -14.72 -21.53
N HIS A 326 9.77 -15.78 -21.06
CA HIS A 326 9.34 -17.16 -21.19
C HIS A 326 8.66 -17.68 -19.92
N HIS A 327 8.35 -16.80 -18.96
CA HIS A 327 7.69 -17.18 -17.72
C HIS A 327 6.30 -17.80 -17.97
N HIS A 328 5.91 -18.76 -17.14
CA HIS A 328 4.63 -19.49 -17.31
C HIS A 328 3.43 -18.55 -17.15
N ASP A 329 3.50 -17.63 -16.18
CA ASP A 329 2.47 -16.64 -15.92
C ASP A 329 2.43 -15.50 -16.96
N THR A 330 1.24 -15.21 -17.48
CA THR A 330 1.01 -14.21 -18.52
C THR A 330 1.22 -12.78 -18.04
N GLU A 331 0.84 -12.47 -16.80
CA GLU A 331 0.96 -11.12 -16.24
C GLU A 331 2.44 -10.73 -16.09
N VAL A 332 3.27 -11.68 -15.66
CA VAL A 332 4.73 -11.49 -15.61
C VAL A 332 5.29 -11.18 -17.00
N LYS A 333 4.92 -11.97 -18.02
CA LYS A 333 5.39 -11.76 -19.41
C LYS A 333 5.01 -10.39 -19.95
N GLU A 334 3.77 -9.97 -19.74
CA GLU A 334 3.27 -8.66 -20.18
C GLU A 334 4.03 -7.51 -19.54
N GLN A 335 4.26 -7.57 -18.21
CA GLN A 335 5.03 -6.54 -17.51
C GLN A 335 6.48 -6.49 -17.99
N VAL A 336 7.12 -7.64 -18.15
CA VAL A 336 8.50 -7.74 -18.65
C VAL A 336 8.62 -7.18 -20.07
N ALA A 337 7.69 -7.53 -20.97
CA ALA A 337 7.66 -7.01 -22.33
C ALA A 337 7.52 -5.48 -22.36
N LYS A 338 6.68 -4.92 -21.48
CA LYS A 338 6.54 -3.47 -21.30
C LYS A 338 7.87 -2.83 -20.89
N ILE A 339 8.55 -3.38 -19.88
CA ILE A 339 9.84 -2.87 -19.40
C ILE A 339 10.91 -2.95 -20.50
N ILE A 340 11.03 -4.07 -21.21
CA ILE A 340 12.01 -4.21 -22.31
C ILE A 340 11.74 -3.18 -23.42
N THR A 341 10.47 -2.93 -23.73
CA THR A 341 10.10 -1.92 -24.74
C THR A 341 10.50 -0.52 -24.28
N GLN A 342 10.31 -0.22 -22.99
CA GLN A 342 10.79 1.02 -22.38
C GLN A 342 12.31 1.13 -22.54
N LEU A 343 13.10 0.15 -22.09
CA LEU A 343 14.56 0.19 -22.18
C LEU A 343 15.10 0.27 -23.63
N ARG A 344 14.41 -0.35 -24.59
CA ARG A 344 14.80 -0.31 -26.02
C ARG A 344 14.49 1.04 -26.69
N GLY A 345 13.50 1.78 -26.20
CA GLY A 345 13.25 3.16 -26.63
C GLY A 345 14.51 4.04 -26.48
N ASP A 346 15.29 3.80 -25.43
CA ASP A 346 16.44 4.60 -25.03
C ASP A 346 17.64 4.43 -25.97
N THR A 347 17.72 3.30 -26.70
CA THR A 347 18.80 3.06 -27.69
C THR A 347 18.53 3.71 -29.03
N LYS A 348 17.26 3.88 -29.44
CA LYS A 348 16.91 4.48 -30.75
C LYS A 348 17.03 6.01 -30.74
N THR A 349 16.62 6.66 -29.65
CA THR A 349 16.72 8.13 -29.51
C THR A 349 18.18 8.60 -29.44
N ARG A 350 19.09 7.76 -28.91
CA ARG A 350 20.52 8.06 -28.79
C ARG A 350 21.31 7.93 -30.09
N CYS A 351 20.91 7.04 -31.00
CA CYS A 351 21.56 6.91 -32.31
C CYS A 351 21.23 8.08 -33.26
N SER A 352 20.09 8.75 -33.09
CA SER A 352 19.75 9.95 -33.87
C SER A 352 20.43 11.23 -33.35
N GLY A 353 20.87 11.26 -32.08
CA GLY A 353 21.54 12.43 -31.49
C GLY A 353 23.07 12.48 -31.66
N LYS A 354 23.70 11.47 -32.28
CA LYS A 354 25.14 11.44 -32.59
C LYS A 354 25.47 11.67 -34.07
N LEU A 355 24.47 12.05 -34.87
CA LEU A 355 24.60 12.42 -36.28
C LEU A 355 23.97 13.80 -36.50
N GLN A 356 24.52 14.82 -35.85
CA GLN A 356 24.39 16.22 -36.28
C GLN A 356 25.69 16.96 -36.01
#